data_AF-A0A2S3QIA1-F1
#
_entry.id   AF-A0A2S3QIA1-F1
#
_cell.length_a   1.000
_cell.length_b   1.000
_cell.length_c   1.000
_cell.angle_alpha   90.00
_cell.angle_beta   90.00
_cell.angle_gamma   90.00
#
_symmetry.space_group_name_H-M   'P 1'
#
loop_
_entity.id
_entity.type
_entity.pdbx_description
1 polymer ?
#
loop_
_entity_poly.entity_id
_entity_poly.type
_entity_poly.pdbx_seq_one_letter_code
_entity_poly.pdbx_strand_id
1 'polypeptide(L)'
;MCGADDEHPADMADKGLRERMNNKQDLPGIGFTTRQRWVSGLIAGLGAIFVGISVMLHARIHSRISTIAINEKQPVNVLVGIRGTSQAPAFIGFLAVVRPNSQVLTVIPVNGTTLVSTVNGTEQPLYEVIAGETPVAATKSVSQAMGVPITHYFYFTTKDLLMVMNALYYHTNHLWPQTETPTAMLATLGYPDGAANPAGQVQLLGKIVQMLPEVTPIAAGELLGMTKNSTTNLTAYQVFALANYIRGDALKLGSLRQLRPIRRSHG
;
A
#
# COMPACT_ATOMS: atom_id res chain seq x y z
N MET A 1 -96.07 -42.61 10.82
CA MET A 1 -96.03 -42.18 9.41
C MET A 1 -95.27 -40.87 9.35
N CYS A 2 -94.22 -40.83 8.51
CA CYS A 2 -93.45 -39.71 7.93
C CYS A 2 -93.31 -38.34 8.63
N GLY A 3 -92.07 -37.81 8.55
CA GLY A 3 -91.66 -36.42 8.79
C GLY A 3 -90.30 -36.41 9.49
N ALA A 4 -89.17 -36.60 8.79
CA ALA A 4 -88.44 -35.61 7.99
C ALA A 4 -88.06 -34.36 8.82
N ASP A 5 -86.86 -34.38 9.39
CA ASP A 5 -86.05 -33.18 9.59
C ASP A 5 -84.62 -33.52 9.13
N ASP A 6 -84.26 -32.89 8.02
CA ASP A 6 -82.97 -32.94 7.34
C ASP A 6 -81.93 -32.16 8.15
N GLU A 7 -81.04 -32.86 8.88
CA GLU A 7 -79.76 -32.26 9.27
C GLU A 7 -78.76 -32.35 8.11
N HIS A 8 -78.58 -31.21 7.46
CA HIS A 8 -77.68 -31.00 6.33
C HIS A 8 -76.21 -31.30 6.70
N PRO A 9 -75.44 -31.96 5.80
CA PRO A 9 -74.01 -32.24 5.98
C PRO A 9 -73.10 -31.00 5.88
N ALA A 10 -73.66 -29.79 5.86
CA ALA A 10 -72.93 -28.53 5.73
C ALA A 10 -72.25 -28.10 7.05
N ASP A 11 -72.72 -28.55 8.21
CA ASP A 11 -72.27 -28.05 9.51
C ASP A 11 -71.00 -28.74 10.05
N MET A 12 -70.58 -29.87 9.45
CA MET A 12 -69.32 -30.53 9.79
C MET A 12 -68.11 -30.01 8.99
N ALA A 13 -68.35 -29.35 7.84
CA ALA A 13 -67.28 -28.74 7.05
C ALA A 13 -66.76 -27.43 7.70
N ASP A 14 -67.63 -26.70 8.39
CA ASP A 14 -67.28 -25.39 8.95
C ASP A 14 -66.41 -25.49 10.22
N LYS A 15 -66.56 -26.55 11.02
CA LYS A 15 -65.68 -26.80 12.18
C LYS A 15 -64.26 -27.23 11.77
N GLY A 16 -64.12 -28.01 10.70
CA GLY A 16 -62.83 -28.40 10.16
C GLY A 16 -62.07 -27.27 9.45
N LEU A 17 -62.80 -26.29 8.89
CA LEU A 17 -62.21 -25.07 8.33
C LEU A 17 -61.81 -24.06 9.41
N ARG A 18 -62.54 -23.99 10.51
CA ARG A 18 -62.20 -23.10 11.65
C ARG A 18 -60.95 -23.52 12.40
N GLU A 19 -60.65 -24.82 12.53
CA GLU A 19 -59.39 -25.26 13.15
C GLU A 19 -58.17 -25.05 12.24
N ARG A 20 -58.34 -25.06 10.92
CA ARG A 20 -57.24 -24.77 9.98
C ARG A 20 -56.89 -23.28 9.88
N MET A 21 -57.76 -22.38 10.32
CA MET A 21 -57.47 -20.94 10.38
C MET A 21 -56.72 -20.51 11.64
N ASN A 22 -56.55 -21.39 12.65
CA ASN A 22 -55.88 -21.05 13.90
C ASN A 22 -54.41 -21.52 13.98
N ASN A 23 -53.91 -22.23 12.98
CA ASN A 23 -52.48 -22.49 12.82
C ASN A 23 -51.89 -21.45 11.87
N LYS A 24 -51.44 -20.33 12.45
CA LYS A 24 -50.40 -19.47 11.91
C LYS A 24 -49.25 -20.35 11.41
N GLN A 25 -49.20 -20.59 10.10
CA GLN A 25 -47.94 -20.89 9.44
C GLN A 25 -47.19 -19.58 9.31
N ASP A 26 -46.22 -19.41 10.21
CA ASP A 26 -45.11 -18.47 10.07
C ASP A 26 -44.42 -18.70 8.72
N LEU A 27 -44.79 -17.92 7.71
CA LEU A 27 -43.88 -17.61 6.64
C LEU A 27 -42.82 -16.66 7.22
N PRO A 28 -41.51 -16.97 7.14
CA PRO A 28 -40.50 -16.00 7.50
C PRO A 28 -40.59 -14.86 6.48
N GLY A 29 -41.25 -13.78 6.87
CA GLY A 29 -41.23 -12.54 6.12
C GLY A 29 -39.79 -12.05 6.05
N ILE A 30 -39.13 -12.33 4.93
CA ILE A 30 -37.85 -11.72 4.56
C ILE A 30 -38.17 -10.25 4.28
N GLY A 31 -38.20 -9.47 5.35
CA GLY A 31 -38.55 -8.06 5.29
C GLY A 31 -38.39 -7.45 6.67
N PHE A 32 -37.47 -6.50 6.80
CA PHE A 32 -37.33 -5.72 8.02
C PHE A 32 -38.69 -5.14 8.42
N THR A 33 -39.11 -5.42 9.65
CA THR A 33 -40.30 -4.81 10.25
C THR A 33 -40.18 -3.28 10.22
N THR A 34 -41.29 -2.55 10.23
CA THR A 34 -41.26 -1.07 10.17
C THR A 34 -40.36 -0.46 11.25
N ARG A 35 -40.33 -1.05 12.45
CA ARG A 35 -39.39 -0.66 13.52
C ARG A 35 -37.93 -0.93 13.17
N GLN A 36 -37.61 -2.09 12.58
CA GLN A 36 -36.25 -2.40 12.13
C GLN A 36 -35.78 -1.49 10.98
N ARG A 37 -36.68 -1.06 10.07
CA ARG A 37 -36.34 -0.09 9.03
C ARG A 37 -35.98 1.28 9.60
N TRP A 38 -36.71 1.72 10.64
CA TRP A 38 -36.39 2.96 11.35
C TRP A 38 -35.07 2.88 12.11
N VAL A 39 -34.79 1.75 12.77
CA VAL A 39 -33.52 1.52 13.46
C VAL A 39 -32.36 1.44 12.47
N SER A 40 -32.50 0.70 11.37
CA SER A 40 -31.48 0.63 10.31
C SER A 40 -31.27 1.97 9.61
N GLY A 41 -32.33 2.76 9.42
CA GLY A 41 -32.25 4.12 8.89
C GLY A 41 -31.50 5.08 9.84
N LEU A 42 -31.75 4.97 11.15
CA LEU A 42 -31.00 5.72 12.17
C LEU A 42 -29.52 5.32 12.20
N ILE A 43 -29.22 4.02 12.14
CA ILE A 43 -27.84 3.52 12.11
C ILE A 43 -27.13 3.95 10.82
N ALA A 44 -27.80 3.88 9.67
CA ALA A 44 -27.25 4.35 8.40
C ALA A 44 -27.01 5.87 8.40
N GLY A 45 -27.92 6.65 8.98
CA GLY A 45 -27.77 8.09 9.16
C GLY A 45 -26.60 8.44 10.08
N LEU A 46 -26.49 7.78 11.23
CA LEU A 46 -25.35 7.94 12.15
C LEU A 46 -24.03 7.50 11.49
N GLY A 47 -24.04 6.40 10.72
CA GLY A 47 -22.90 5.94 9.95
C GLY A 47 -22.47 6.94 8.87
N ALA A 48 -23.42 7.51 8.12
CA ALA A 48 -23.15 8.53 7.11
C ALA A 48 -22.63 9.84 7.73
N ILE A 49 -23.16 10.23 8.89
CA ILE A 49 -22.64 11.37 9.67
C ILE A 49 -21.24 11.07 10.17
N PHE A 50 -20.97 9.86 10.69
CA PHE A 50 -19.65 9.47 11.16
C PHE A 50 -18.63 9.42 10.02
N VAL A 51 -19.00 8.90 8.85
CA VAL A 51 -18.18 8.91 7.64
C VAL A 51 -17.98 10.34 7.14
N GLY A 52 -19.02 11.17 7.10
CA GLY A 52 -18.94 12.57 6.69
C GLY A 52 -18.05 13.39 7.62
N ILE A 53 -18.19 13.22 8.93
CA ILE A 53 -17.33 13.82 9.96
C ILE A 53 -15.91 13.26 9.85
N SER A 54 -15.74 11.96 9.62
CA SER A 54 -14.43 11.32 9.48
C SER A 54 -13.71 11.79 8.22
N VAL A 55 -14.40 11.99 7.09
CA VAL A 55 -13.87 12.56 5.84
C VAL A 55 -13.58 14.05 5.99
N MET A 56 -14.48 14.82 6.62
CA MET A 56 -14.29 16.25 6.88
C MET A 56 -13.17 16.52 7.90
N LEU A 57 -13.02 15.66 8.90
CA LEU A 57 -11.88 15.66 9.82
C LEU A 57 -10.63 15.10 9.16
N HIS A 58 -10.66 14.05 8.33
CA HIS A 58 -9.47 13.58 7.59
C HIS A 58 -8.95 14.65 6.63
N ALA A 59 -9.84 15.38 5.95
CA ALA A 59 -9.49 16.52 5.11
C ALA A 59 -8.97 17.72 5.92
N ARG A 60 -9.26 17.79 7.23
CA ARG A 60 -8.77 18.82 8.16
C ARG A 60 -7.73 18.37 9.17
N ILE A 61 -7.29 17.11 9.14
CA ILE A 61 -6.02 16.70 9.74
C ILE A 61 -4.95 17.32 8.84
N HIS A 62 -4.74 18.62 9.04
CA HIS A 62 -3.39 19.15 9.00
C HIS A 62 -2.60 18.18 9.85
N SER A 63 -1.74 17.40 9.23
CA SER A 63 -0.79 16.53 9.90
C SER A 63 0.20 17.40 10.69
N ARG A 64 -0.29 18.08 11.72
CA ARG A 64 0.43 18.40 12.95
C ARG A 64 0.61 17.11 13.75
N ILE A 65 1.01 16.03 13.08
CA ILE A 65 1.77 14.98 13.75
C ILE A 65 3.13 15.64 13.89
N SER A 66 3.22 16.37 15.00
CA SER A 66 4.44 16.80 15.67
C SER A 66 5.56 15.87 15.26
N THR A 67 6.51 16.47 14.54
CA THR A 67 7.92 16.13 14.54
C THR A 67 8.17 14.70 14.87
N ILE A 68 8.57 13.98 13.83
CA ILE A 68 9.47 12.85 14.00
C ILE A 68 10.38 13.16 15.18
N ALA A 69 10.50 12.26 16.15
CA ALA A 69 11.58 12.31 17.12
C ALA A 69 12.94 12.07 16.41
N ILE A 70 13.13 12.66 15.23
CA ILE A 70 14.37 13.20 14.73
C ILE A 70 14.50 14.51 15.50
N ASN A 71 15.25 14.50 16.60
CA ASN A 71 15.73 15.72 17.25
C ASN A 71 16.78 16.45 16.38
N GLU A 72 16.76 16.22 15.08
CA GLU A 72 17.72 16.70 14.11
C GLU A 72 16.96 17.56 13.10
N LYS A 73 17.31 18.83 13.00
CA LYS A 73 16.87 19.69 11.89
C LYS A 73 17.43 19.21 10.52
N GLN A 74 17.93 17.98 10.44
CA GLN A 74 18.71 17.44 9.34
C GLN A 74 17.88 16.45 8.51
N PRO A 75 18.12 16.39 7.20
CA PRO A 75 17.50 15.40 6.33
C PRO A 75 17.92 13.98 6.72
N VAL A 76 16.99 13.03 6.69
CA VAL A 76 17.26 11.61 6.91
C VAL A 76 17.18 10.86 5.59
N ASN A 77 18.21 10.06 5.33
CA ASN A 77 18.33 9.21 4.15
C ASN A 77 17.96 7.78 4.51
N VAL A 78 16.93 7.25 3.86
CA VAL A 78 16.42 5.89 4.05
C VAL A 78 16.52 5.14 2.74
N LEU A 79 17.24 4.01 2.73
CA LEU A 79 17.22 3.09 1.59
C LEU A 79 15.95 2.24 1.67
N VAL A 80 15.12 2.30 0.64
CA VAL A 80 13.90 1.50 0.51
C VAL A 80 14.07 0.59 -0.69
N GLY A 81 13.96 -0.73 -0.54
CA GLY A 81 14.14 -1.60 -1.69
C GLY A 81 13.99 -3.08 -1.44
N ILE A 82 14.32 -3.86 -2.47
CA ILE A 82 14.36 -5.31 -2.46
C ILE A 82 15.74 -5.73 -2.86
N ARG A 83 16.21 -6.78 -2.19
CA ARG A 83 17.45 -7.47 -2.51
C ARG A 83 17.13 -8.91 -2.86
N GLY A 84 17.80 -9.41 -3.90
CA GLY A 84 17.77 -10.80 -4.29
C GLY A 84 18.56 -11.67 -3.31
N THR A 85 18.51 -12.97 -3.59
CA THR A 85 19.33 -13.96 -2.88
C THR A 85 20.61 -14.22 -3.66
N SER A 86 21.58 -14.91 -3.08
CA SER A 86 22.79 -15.31 -3.83
C SER A 86 22.51 -16.25 -5.01
N GLN A 87 21.33 -16.87 -5.07
CA GLN A 87 20.91 -17.75 -6.16
C GLN A 87 20.08 -17.03 -7.23
N ALA A 88 19.50 -15.88 -6.89
CA ALA A 88 18.69 -15.03 -7.76
C ALA A 88 19.05 -13.57 -7.44
N PRO A 89 20.22 -13.10 -7.92
CA PRO A 89 20.75 -11.79 -7.56
C PRO A 89 19.90 -10.70 -8.22
N ALA A 90 19.37 -9.77 -7.43
CA ALA A 90 18.55 -8.68 -7.93
C ALA A 90 18.62 -7.49 -6.96
N PHE A 91 18.46 -6.28 -7.50
CA PHE A 91 18.31 -5.09 -6.67
C PHE A 91 17.36 -4.10 -7.31
N ILE A 92 16.38 -3.69 -6.52
CA ILE A 92 15.37 -2.70 -6.88
C ILE A 92 15.30 -1.76 -5.70
N GLY A 93 15.72 -0.51 -5.87
CA GLY A 93 15.90 0.38 -4.73
C GLY A 93 15.57 1.83 -5.02
N PHE A 94 15.22 2.53 -3.95
CA PHE A 94 15.02 3.96 -3.88
C PHE A 94 15.76 4.51 -2.67
N LEU A 95 16.40 5.66 -2.84
CA LEU A 95 16.80 6.50 -1.73
C LEU A 95 15.66 7.47 -1.41
N ALA A 96 15.04 7.30 -0.25
CA ALA A 96 14.03 8.19 0.28
C ALA A 96 14.70 9.22 1.20
N VAL A 97 14.58 10.49 0.83
CA VAL A 97 15.17 11.64 1.52
C VAL A 97 14.05 12.36 2.25
N VAL A 98 14.00 12.17 3.57
CA VAL A 98 13.02 12.78 4.45
C VAL A 98 13.58 14.12 4.93
N ARG A 99 12.95 15.22 4.52
CA ARG A 99 13.26 16.55 5.05
C ARG A 99 12.17 16.96 6.02
N PRO A 100 12.45 17.03 7.34
CA PRO A 100 11.43 17.31 8.36
C PRO A 100 10.65 18.60 8.12
N ASN A 101 11.28 19.59 7.46
CA ASN A 101 10.72 20.92 7.25
C ASN A 101 9.93 21.09 5.95
N SER A 102 10.07 20.18 4.97
CA SER A 102 9.51 20.42 3.63
C SER A 102 8.20 19.69 3.35
N GLN A 103 7.67 18.89 4.29
CA GLN A 103 6.51 18.01 4.08
C GLN A 103 6.59 17.15 2.81
N VAL A 104 7.77 17.03 2.20
CA VAL A 104 7.99 16.36 0.90
C VAL A 104 9.00 15.25 1.12
N LEU A 105 8.65 14.05 0.67
CA LEU A 105 9.54 12.91 0.57
C LEU A 105 10.13 12.87 -0.83
N THR A 106 11.43 13.18 -0.94
CA THR A 106 12.13 13.08 -2.24
C THR A 106 12.63 11.66 -2.42
N VAL A 107 12.25 11.03 -3.53
CA VAL A 107 12.62 9.64 -3.85
C VAL A 107 13.56 9.64 -5.04
N ILE A 108 14.70 8.99 -4.90
CA ILE A 108 15.71 8.89 -5.95
C ILE A 108 15.88 7.41 -6.32
N PRO A 109 15.54 6.99 -7.54
CA PRO A 109 15.72 5.61 -7.96
C PRO A 109 17.20 5.23 -7.98
N VAL A 110 17.51 4.01 -7.57
CA VAL A 110 18.86 3.46 -7.55
C VAL A 110 18.95 2.35 -8.60
N ASN A 111 19.91 2.50 -9.52
CA ASN A 111 20.13 1.49 -10.55
C ASN A 111 20.98 0.33 -10.01
N GLY A 112 20.42 -0.88 -10.06
CA GLY A 112 21.09 -2.10 -9.60
C GLY A 112 22.25 -2.55 -10.48
N THR A 113 22.32 -2.13 -11.74
CA THR A 113 23.43 -2.51 -12.63
C THR A 113 24.63 -1.58 -12.52
N THR A 114 24.59 -0.59 -11.63
CA THR A 114 25.70 0.34 -11.41
C THR A 114 26.92 -0.46 -10.96
N LEU A 115 28.05 -0.27 -11.63
CA LEU A 115 29.30 -0.94 -11.27
C LEU A 115 29.84 -0.36 -9.96
N VAL A 116 30.22 -1.24 -9.05
CA VAL A 116 30.85 -0.90 -7.78
C VAL A 116 32.14 -1.70 -7.62
N SER A 117 33.16 -1.06 -7.06
CA SER A 117 34.43 -1.72 -6.78
C SER A 117 34.27 -2.62 -5.55
N THR A 118 34.59 -3.90 -5.69
CA THR A 118 34.62 -4.87 -4.59
C THR A 118 35.90 -4.72 -3.76
N VAL A 119 35.97 -5.42 -2.62
CA VAL A 119 37.17 -5.46 -1.76
C VAL A 119 38.42 -5.97 -2.51
N ASN A 120 38.23 -6.76 -3.57
CA ASN A 120 39.30 -7.31 -4.39
C ASN A 120 39.70 -6.40 -5.56
N GLY A 121 39.13 -5.20 -5.65
CA GLY A 121 39.40 -4.24 -6.74
C GLY A 121 38.73 -4.57 -8.07
N THR A 122 37.89 -5.62 -8.14
CA THR A 122 37.08 -5.93 -9.32
C THR A 122 35.82 -5.07 -9.33
N GLU A 123 35.39 -4.63 -10.52
CA GLU A 123 34.10 -3.97 -10.69
C GLU A 123 33.01 -5.01 -10.94
N GLN A 124 31.95 -4.98 -10.14
CA GLN A 124 30.79 -5.84 -10.29
C GLN A 124 29.50 -5.02 -10.21
N PRO A 125 28.41 -5.46 -10.86
CA PRO A 125 27.11 -4.82 -10.70
C PRO A 125 26.66 -4.83 -9.23
N LEU A 126 26.09 -3.72 -8.77
CA LEU A 126 25.59 -3.57 -7.41
C LEU A 126 24.61 -4.69 -7.01
N TYR A 127 23.75 -5.15 -7.93
CA TYR A 127 22.80 -6.23 -7.67
C TYR A 127 23.46 -7.58 -7.34
N GLU A 128 24.67 -7.84 -7.86
CA GLU A 128 25.44 -9.05 -7.56
C GLU A 128 26.17 -8.90 -6.24
N VAL A 129 26.77 -7.73 -6.00
CA VAL A 129 27.57 -7.46 -4.79
C VAL A 129 26.72 -7.58 -3.53
N ILE A 130 25.48 -7.10 -3.55
CA ILE A 130 24.61 -7.14 -2.37
C ILE A 130 23.81 -8.45 -2.24
N ALA A 131 23.88 -9.34 -3.23
CA ALA A 131 23.05 -10.54 -3.28
C ALA A 131 23.41 -11.51 -2.14
N GLY A 132 22.48 -11.67 -1.19
CA GLY A 132 22.71 -12.49 0.00
C GLY A 132 23.58 -11.85 1.09
N GLU A 133 23.98 -10.59 0.95
CA GLU A 133 24.64 -9.85 2.04
C GLU A 133 23.67 -9.61 3.21
N THR A 134 24.21 -9.19 4.37
CA THR A 134 23.33 -8.67 5.43
C THR A 134 22.72 -7.31 5.02
N PRO A 135 21.53 -6.94 5.51
CA PRO A 135 20.92 -5.64 5.20
C PRO A 135 21.84 -4.44 5.46
N VAL A 136 22.65 -4.51 6.52
CA VAL A 136 23.60 -3.46 6.90
C VAL A 136 24.74 -3.36 5.87
N ALA A 137 25.31 -4.49 5.45
CA ALA A 137 26.37 -4.53 4.43
C ALA A 137 25.85 -4.05 3.07
N ALA A 138 24.69 -4.54 2.65
CA ALA A 138 24.04 -4.10 1.42
C ALA A 138 23.78 -2.58 1.41
N THR A 139 23.29 -2.02 2.52
CA THR A 139 23.06 -0.58 2.66
C THR A 139 24.35 0.21 2.55
N LYS A 140 25.44 -0.29 3.13
CA LYS A 140 26.78 0.32 3.02
C LYS A 140 27.28 0.34 1.57
N SER A 141 27.12 -0.78 0.85
CA SER A 141 27.51 -0.89 -0.57
C SER A 141 26.71 0.08 -1.44
N VAL A 142 25.40 0.22 -1.20
CA VAL A 142 24.55 1.21 -1.89
C VAL A 142 24.96 2.65 -1.54
N SER A 143 25.24 2.92 -0.26
CA SER A 143 25.71 4.24 0.21
C SER A 143 27.00 4.65 -0.49
N GLN A 144 27.94 3.72 -0.64
CA GLN A 144 29.20 3.92 -1.38
C GLN A 144 28.94 4.16 -2.87
N ALA A 145 28.11 3.34 -3.52
CA ALA A 145 27.75 3.48 -4.92
C ALA A 145 27.13 4.85 -5.24
N MET A 146 26.29 5.36 -4.34
CA MET A 146 25.61 6.65 -4.51
C MET A 146 26.46 7.85 -4.10
N GLY A 147 27.51 7.63 -3.30
CA GLY A 147 28.29 8.71 -2.68
C GLY A 147 27.49 9.55 -1.68
N VAL A 148 26.49 8.94 -1.04
CA VAL A 148 25.59 9.59 -0.06
C VAL A 148 25.56 8.74 1.20
N PRO A 149 25.72 9.31 2.41
CA PRO A 149 25.63 8.55 3.65
C PRO A 149 24.20 8.05 3.85
N ILE A 150 24.04 6.73 3.99
CA ILE A 150 22.78 6.05 4.27
C ILE A 150 22.97 5.19 5.52
N THR A 151 22.23 5.51 6.57
CA THR A 151 22.27 4.79 7.85
C THR A 151 20.98 4.01 8.11
N HIS A 152 19.88 4.38 7.45
CA HIS A 152 18.59 3.74 7.64
C HIS A 152 18.19 2.94 6.40
N TYR A 153 17.56 1.79 6.62
CA TYR A 153 17.08 0.94 5.53
C TYR A 153 15.73 0.34 5.87
N PHE A 154 14.96 0.07 4.82
CA PHE A 154 13.70 -0.65 4.82
C PHE A 154 13.68 -1.59 3.62
N TYR A 155 14.01 -2.85 3.85
CA TYR A 155 13.95 -3.89 2.82
C TYR A 155 12.63 -4.63 2.90
N PHE A 156 11.89 -4.66 1.79
CA PHE A 156 10.65 -5.42 1.66
C PHE A 156 10.85 -6.65 0.77
N THR A 157 9.89 -7.57 0.81
CA THR A 157 9.99 -8.84 0.09
C THR A 157 9.54 -8.69 -1.37
N THR A 158 9.90 -9.63 -2.23
CA THR A 158 9.36 -9.70 -3.60
C THR A 158 7.83 -9.82 -3.62
N LYS A 159 7.24 -10.46 -2.60
CA LYS A 159 5.78 -10.53 -2.46
C LYS A 159 5.17 -9.14 -2.25
N ASP A 160 5.81 -8.32 -1.42
CA ASP A 160 5.38 -6.94 -1.20
C ASP A 160 5.53 -6.09 -2.49
N LEU A 161 6.59 -6.32 -3.28
CA LEU A 161 6.73 -5.68 -4.60
C LEU A 161 5.57 -6.01 -5.55
N LEU A 162 5.22 -7.29 -5.64
CA LEU A 162 4.10 -7.76 -6.47
C LEU A 162 2.79 -7.11 -6.03
N MET A 163 2.57 -6.95 -4.73
CA MET A 163 1.41 -6.22 -4.22
C MET A 163 1.43 -4.74 -4.62
N VAL A 164 2.57 -4.05 -4.57
CA VAL A 164 2.69 -2.66 -5.07
C VAL A 164 2.35 -2.60 -6.56
N MET A 165 2.91 -3.50 -7.36
CA MET A 165 2.66 -3.57 -8.81
C MET A 165 1.20 -3.88 -9.14
N ASN A 166 0.57 -4.79 -8.41
CA ASN A 166 -0.85 -5.10 -8.54
C ASN A 166 -1.72 -3.90 -8.15
N ALA A 167 -1.37 -3.20 -7.07
CA ALA A 167 -2.07 -1.99 -6.65
C ALA A 167 -2.01 -0.92 -7.74
N LEU A 168 -0.83 -0.70 -8.34
CA LEU A 168 -0.68 0.24 -9.45
C LEU A 168 -1.49 -0.18 -10.68
N TYR A 169 -1.45 -1.45 -11.05
CA TYR A 169 -2.09 -1.94 -12.26
C TYR A 169 -3.62 -1.96 -12.15
N TYR A 170 -4.17 -2.44 -11.03
CA TYR A 170 -5.62 -2.64 -10.86
C TYR A 170 -6.33 -1.47 -10.18
N HIS A 171 -5.62 -0.61 -9.45
CA HIS A 171 -6.22 0.38 -8.54
C HIS A 171 -5.78 1.83 -8.79
N THR A 172 -5.38 2.18 -10.03
CA THR A 172 -5.05 3.57 -10.43
C THR A 172 -6.05 4.18 -11.42
N ASN A 173 -7.32 3.77 -11.38
CA ASN A 173 -8.42 4.34 -12.18
C ASN A 173 -8.06 4.56 -13.68
N HIS A 174 -7.41 3.59 -14.31
CA HIS A 174 -6.98 3.60 -15.72
C HIS A 174 -5.80 4.52 -16.09
N LEU A 175 -5.13 5.13 -15.11
CA LEU A 175 -3.93 5.94 -15.37
C LEU A 175 -2.71 5.07 -15.71
N TRP A 176 -2.70 3.80 -15.30
CA TRP A 176 -1.61 2.88 -15.60
C TRP A 176 -1.80 2.16 -16.96
N PRO A 177 -0.77 2.10 -17.83
CA PRO A 177 -0.87 1.41 -19.12
C PRO A 177 -1.10 -0.09 -18.97
N GLN A 178 -2.03 -0.62 -19.77
CA GLN A 178 -2.33 -2.06 -19.80
C GLN A 178 -1.15 -2.91 -20.29
N THR A 179 -0.24 -2.32 -21.06
CA THR A 179 1.00 -2.99 -21.53
C THR A 179 2.01 -3.21 -20.41
N GLU A 180 1.94 -2.43 -19.32
CA GLU A 180 2.83 -2.54 -18.17
C GLU A 180 2.18 -3.38 -17.08
N THR A 181 1.94 -4.66 -17.40
CA THR A 181 1.44 -5.65 -16.42
C THR A 181 2.45 -5.89 -15.29
N PRO A 182 2.05 -6.40 -14.12
CA PRO A 182 2.97 -6.72 -13.03
C PRO A 182 4.17 -7.57 -13.47
N THR A 183 3.95 -8.55 -14.35
CA THR A 183 5.02 -9.37 -14.93
C THR A 183 5.96 -8.56 -15.82
N ALA A 184 5.43 -7.68 -16.67
CA ALA A 184 6.25 -6.80 -17.52
C ALA A 184 7.06 -5.78 -16.68
N MET A 185 6.47 -5.29 -15.59
CA MET A 185 7.16 -4.43 -14.63
C MET A 185 8.33 -5.16 -13.97
N LEU A 186 8.13 -6.39 -13.48
CA LEU A 186 9.21 -7.20 -12.91
C LEU A 186 10.35 -7.44 -13.90
N ALA A 187 10.03 -7.79 -15.14
CA ALA A 187 11.02 -8.00 -16.18
C ALA A 187 11.83 -6.71 -16.46
N THR A 188 11.16 -5.55 -16.50
CA THR A 188 11.83 -4.25 -16.68
C THR A 188 12.75 -3.90 -15.50
N LEU A 189 12.40 -4.32 -14.30
CA LEU A 189 13.25 -4.16 -13.10
C LEU A 189 14.36 -5.21 -13.00
N GLY A 190 14.46 -6.13 -13.97
CA GLY A 190 15.47 -7.18 -14.02
C GLY A 190 15.19 -8.33 -13.05
N TYR A 191 13.98 -8.53 -12.56
CA TYR A 191 13.68 -9.68 -11.69
C TYR A 191 13.39 -10.94 -12.53
N PRO A 192 13.91 -12.14 -12.17
CA PRO A 192 14.73 -12.45 -10.98
C PRO A 192 16.24 -12.32 -11.16
N ASP A 193 16.73 -12.12 -12.38
CA ASP A 193 18.15 -12.32 -12.75
C ASP A 193 19.05 -11.08 -12.49
N GLY A 194 18.49 -9.98 -12.02
CA GLY A 194 19.14 -8.70 -11.74
C GLY A 194 19.51 -7.87 -12.97
N ALA A 195 19.60 -8.50 -14.14
CA ALA A 195 19.92 -7.85 -15.40
C ALA A 195 18.74 -7.00 -15.90
N ALA A 196 18.80 -5.70 -15.62
CA ALA A 196 17.82 -4.71 -16.08
C ALA A 196 18.46 -3.72 -17.07
N ASN A 197 17.66 -3.16 -17.99
CA ASN A 197 18.08 -1.94 -18.68
C ASN A 197 18.11 -0.80 -17.65
N PRO A 198 19.26 -0.14 -17.41
CA PRO A 198 19.40 0.94 -16.41
C PRO A 198 18.37 2.06 -16.59
N ALA A 199 18.19 2.51 -17.83
CA ALA A 199 17.31 3.62 -18.16
C ALA A 199 15.84 3.21 -17.98
N GLY A 200 15.50 2.00 -18.44
CA GLY A 200 14.16 1.42 -18.25
C GLY A 200 13.80 1.22 -16.78
N GLN A 201 14.75 0.72 -15.97
CA GLN A 201 14.57 0.53 -14.53
C GLN A 201 14.30 1.88 -13.85
N VAL A 202 15.15 2.89 -14.08
CA VAL A 202 15.00 4.22 -13.49
C VAL A 202 13.69 4.89 -13.93
N GLN A 203 13.31 4.76 -15.21
CA GLN A 203 12.06 5.32 -15.73
C GLN A 203 10.83 4.68 -15.08
N LEU A 204 10.80 3.35 -14.99
CA LEU A 204 9.69 2.63 -14.35
C LEU A 204 9.60 2.96 -12.86
N LEU A 205 10.74 2.98 -12.15
CA LEU A 205 10.79 3.38 -10.74
C LEU A 205 10.29 4.82 -10.54
N GLY A 206 10.69 5.75 -11.42
CA GLY A 206 10.20 7.13 -11.40
C GLY A 206 8.69 7.23 -11.62
N LYS A 207 8.16 6.42 -12.54
CA LYS A 207 6.71 6.35 -12.81
C LYS A 207 5.94 5.75 -11.65
N ILE A 208 6.44 4.69 -11.01
CA ILE A 208 5.87 4.11 -9.78
C ILE A 208 5.73 5.20 -8.72
N VAL A 209 6.79 5.98 -8.47
CA VAL A 209 6.78 7.08 -7.51
C VAL A 209 5.72 8.14 -7.85
N GLN A 210 5.54 8.48 -9.12
CA GLN A 210 4.53 9.46 -9.53
C GLN A 210 3.10 8.93 -9.37
N MET A 211 2.88 7.63 -9.52
CA MET A 211 1.56 7.02 -9.56
C MET A 211 1.10 6.44 -8.22
N LEU A 212 2.01 6.20 -7.29
CA LEU A 212 1.69 5.69 -5.94
C LEU A 212 0.62 6.50 -5.19
N PRO A 213 0.62 7.85 -5.24
CA PRO A 213 -0.43 8.64 -4.56
C PRO A 213 -1.82 8.46 -5.18
N GLU A 214 -1.91 8.08 -6.46
CA GLU A 214 -3.17 7.87 -7.19
C GLU A 214 -3.83 6.51 -6.92
N VAL A 215 -3.18 5.64 -6.13
CA VAL A 215 -3.71 4.33 -5.76
C VAL A 215 -4.93 4.50 -4.86
N THR A 216 -6.03 3.77 -5.14
CA THR A 216 -7.26 3.88 -4.34
C THR A 216 -7.00 3.67 -2.84
N PRO A 217 -7.75 4.34 -1.94
CA PRO A 217 -7.55 4.22 -0.49
C PRO A 217 -7.61 2.79 0.05
N ILE A 218 -8.40 1.92 -0.58
CA ILE A 218 -8.54 0.51 -0.19
C ILE A 218 -7.22 -0.22 -0.40
N ALA A 219 -6.66 -0.13 -1.60
CA ALA A 219 -5.37 -0.74 -1.94
C ALA A 219 -4.22 -0.09 -1.14
N ALA A 220 -4.26 1.23 -0.93
CA ALA A 220 -3.28 1.92 -0.10
C ALA A 220 -3.26 1.38 1.36
N GLY A 221 -4.41 1.00 1.90
CA GLY A 221 -4.50 0.35 3.21
C GLY A 221 -3.79 -1.01 3.27
N GLU A 222 -3.85 -1.80 2.19
CA GLU A 222 -3.14 -3.07 2.09
C GLU A 222 -1.62 -2.89 1.99
N LEU A 223 -1.16 -1.83 1.31
CA LEU A 223 0.27 -1.49 1.23
C LEU A 223 0.86 -1.16 2.61
N LEU A 224 0.08 -0.61 3.54
CA LEU A 224 0.53 -0.35 4.92
C LEU A 224 0.82 -1.64 5.71
N GLY A 225 0.24 -2.77 5.29
CA GLY A 225 0.48 -4.08 5.91
C GLY A 225 1.86 -4.68 5.62
N MET A 226 2.58 -4.16 4.62
CA MET A 226 3.88 -4.67 4.15
C MET A 226 4.99 -4.56 5.18
N THR A 227 4.85 -3.65 6.15
CA THR A 227 5.87 -3.40 7.18
C THR A 227 6.12 -4.61 8.07
N LYS A 228 5.14 -5.54 8.19
CA LYS A 228 5.23 -6.71 9.07
C LYS A 228 6.30 -7.72 8.67
N ASN A 229 6.59 -7.84 7.37
CA ASN A 229 7.56 -8.79 6.83
C ASN A 229 8.86 -8.10 6.38
N SER A 230 8.97 -6.80 6.64
CA SER A 230 10.12 -6.01 6.22
C SER A 230 11.32 -6.20 7.14
N THR A 231 12.52 -6.11 6.57
CA THR A 231 13.76 -6.03 7.33
C THR A 231 14.21 -4.58 7.40
N THR A 232 14.16 -3.99 8.58
CA THR A 232 14.38 -2.54 8.78
C THR A 232 15.11 -2.26 10.08
N ASN A 233 15.88 -1.18 10.13
CA ASN A 233 16.41 -0.61 11.37
C ASN A 233 15.65 0.67 11.81
N LEU A 234 14.54 0.98 11.13
CA LEU A 234 13.64 2.05 11.51
C LEU A 234 12.76 1.63 12.68
N THR A 235 12.48 2.57 13.57
CA THR A 235 11.45 2.43 14.60
C THR A 235 10.05 2.38 13.97
N ALA A 236 9.08 1.77 14.66
CA ALA A 236 7.68 1.72 14.21
C ALA A 236 7.11 3.11 13.90
N TYR A 237 7.48 4.12 14.70
CA TYR A 237 7.12 5.51 14.47
C TYR A 237 7.68 6.06 13.15
N GLN A 238 8.96 5.81 12.85
CA GLN A 238 9.59 6.29 11.61
C GLN A 238 8.98 5.64 10.38
N VAL A 239 8.65 4.34 10.46
CA VAL A 239 7.92 3.64 9.40
C VAL A 239 6.54 4.25 9.18
N PHE A 240 5.81 4.54 10.25
CA PHE A 240 4.50 5.21 10.17
C PHE A 240 4.60 6.61 9.56
N ALA A 241 5.63 7.39 9.92
CA ALA A 241 5.88 8.71 9.35
C ALA A 241 6.14 8.63 7.84
N LEU A 242 7.01 7.71 7.38
CA LEU A 242 7.28 7.48 5.96
C LEU A 242 6.01 7.12 5.18
N ALA A 243 5.17 6.25 5.73
CA ALA A 243 3.90 5.87 5.11
C ALA A 243 2.95 7.07 4.93
N ASN A 244 2.91 7.99 5.89
CA ASN A 244 2.10 9.21 5.77
C ASN A 244 2.58 10.16 4.68
N TYR A 245 3.89 10.22 4.40
CA TYR A 245 4.40 11.00 3.26
C TYR A 245 3.94 10.45 1.92
N ILE A 246 3.85 9.12 1.79
CA ILE A 246 3.37 8.47 0.56
C ILE A 246 1.88 8.77 0.35
N ARG A 247 1.08 8.77 1.43
CA ARG A 247 -0.38 9.03 1.38
C ARG A 247 -0.75 10.50 1.17
N GLY A 248 0.11 11.44 1.57
CA GLY A 248 -0.21 12.87 1.58
C GLY A 248 0.11 13.62 0.28
N ASP A 249 0.22 12.93 -0.85
CA ASP A 249 0.67 13.49 -2.16
C ASP A 249 2.02 14.25 -2.07
N ALA A 250 2.79 13.93 -1.05
CA ALA A 250 4.04 14.59 -0.69
C ALA A 250 5.25 13.93 -1.36
N LEU A 251 5.02 12.99 -2.27
CA LEU A 251 6.07 12.22 -2.93
C LEU A 251 6.58 12.97 -4.16
N LYS A 252 7.89 13.19 -4.24
CA LYS A 252 8.52 13.83 -5.41
C LYS A 252 9.70 13.02 -5.90
N LEU A 253 9.77 12.85 -7.22
CA LEU A 253 10.95 12.29 -7.87
C LEU A 253 12.12 13.27 -7.75
N GLY A 254 13.27 12.77 -7.30
CA GLY A 254 14.50 13.55 -7.17
C GLY A 254 15.64 12.99 -8.03
N SER A 255 16.81 13.62 -7.90
CA SER A 255 18.05 13.13 -8.50
C SER A 255 19.24 13.27 -7.55
N LEU A 256 20.25 12.42 -7.71
CA LEU A 256 21.49 12.47 -6.92
C LEU A 256 22.18 13.84 -6.97
N ARG A 257 22.06 14.57 -8.08
CA ARG A 257 22.64 15.92 -8.23
C ARG A 257 22.09 16.91 -7.22
N GLN A 258 20.84 16.75 -6.77
CA GLN A 258 20.18 17.61 -5.79
C GLN A 258 20.66 17.36 -4.35
N LEU A 259 21.33 16.23 -4.09
CA LEU A 259 21.84 15.87 -2.77
C LEU A 259 23.31 16.21 -2.57
N ARG A 260 24.05 16.46 -3.65
CA ARG A 260 25.46 16.84 -3.54
C ARG A 260 25.56 18.28 -3.03
N PRO A 261 26.36 18.55 -1.98
CA PRO A 261 26.61 19.92 -1.56
C PRO A 261 27.22 20.70 -2.72
N ILE A 262 26.63 21.86 -3.03
CA ILE A 262 27.20 22.81 -4.00
C ILE A 262 28.56 23.22 -3.42
N ARG A 263 29.64 22.72 -4.03
CA ARG A 263 30.99 23.14 -3.69
C ARG A 263 31.09 24.62 -4.07
N ARG A 264 30.93 25.51 -3.09
CA ARG A 264 31.20 26.93 -3.30
C ARG A 264 32.69 27.03 -3.62
N SER A 265 33.02 27.28 -4.88
CA SER A 265 34.35 27.70 -5.26
C SER A 265 34.56 29.06 -4.61
N HIS A 266 35.26 29.09 -3.48
CA HIS A 266 35.87 30.31 -3.01
C HIS A 266 37.03 30.59 -3.97
N GLY A 267 36.88 31.63 -4.79
CA GLY A 267 37.99 32.34 -5.41
C GLY A 267 38.57 33.35 -4.44
#